data_AF-A0A349YPS0-F1
#
_entry.id   AF-A0A349YPS0-F1
#
_cell.length_a   1.000
_cell.length_b   1.000
_cell.length_c   1.000
_cell.angle_alpha   90.00
_cell.angle_beta   90.00
_cell.angle_gamma   90.00
#
_symmetry.space_group_name_H-M   'P 1'
#
loop_
_entity.id
_entity.type
_entity.pdbx_description
1 polymer ?
#
loop_
_entity_poly.entity_id
_entity_poly.type
_entity_poly.pdbx_seq_one_letter_code
_entity_poly.pdbx_strand_id
1 'polypeptide(L)'
;MKIYNINRQNEYPDNYDFLDERTKKDILTYMNDQQALANSYYEKHITYAEEMKDEYLNLYDHQLDLMCGAKNVLTLMGIRLEYNWSTSPKKWILATKEDWQKREDEVEKSCQERTKMLESYSGWPKPRTNTDMGRDKSVFPRVHF
;
A
#
# COMPACT_ATOMS: atom_id res chain seq x y z
N MET A 1 -11.11 16.33 -4.81
CA MET A 1 -10.82 15.65 -6.09
C MET A 1 -10.25 14.28 -5.76
N LYS A 2 -10.90 13.17 -6.16
CA LYS A 2 -10.37 11.82 -5.93
C LYS A 2 -9.36 11.51 -7.03
N ILE A 3 -8.09 11.36 -6.65
CA ILE A 3 -7.02 10.98 -7.58
C ILE A 3 -7.04 9.45 -7.69
N TYR A 4 -7.48 8.92 -8.82
CA TYR A 4 -7.34 7.50 -9.13
C TYR A 4 -5.91 7.25 -9.58
N ASN A 5 -5.06 6.78 -8.66
CA ASN A 5 -3.65 6.48 -8.89
C ASN A 5 -3.49 5.09 -9.55
N ILE A 6 -4.25 4.84 -10.63
CA ILE A 6 -4.13 3.64 -11.46
C ILE A 6 -3.56 4.10 -12.80
N ASN A 7 -2.24 4.18 -12.88
CA ASN A 7 -1.56 4.43 -14.15
C ASN A 7 -1.73 3.19 -15.03
N ARG A 8 -2.08 3.39 -16.31
CA ARG A 8 -2.16 2.31 -17.30
C ARG A 8 -0.75 1.99 -17.81
N GLN A 9 -0.48 0.76 -18.23
CA GLN A 9 0.84 0.33 -18.71
C GLN A 9 1.42 1.27 -19.79
N ASN A 10 0.59 1.72 -20.73
CA ASN A 10 0.99 2.60 -21.83
C ASN A 10 1.36 4.02 -21.40
N GLU A 11 1.14 4.38 -20.14
CA GLU A 11 1.51 5.68 -19.57
C GLU A 11 2.94 5.68 -18.99
N TYR A 12 3.56 4.52 -18.85
CA TYR A 12 4.96 4.38 -18.45
C TYR A 12 5.86 4.46 -19.67
N PRO A 13 6.99 5.17 -19.59
CA PRO A 13 7.98 5.18 -20.66
C PRO A 13 8.82 3.90 -20.64
N ASP A 14 9.41 3.55 -21.79
CA ASP A 14 10.34 2.42 -21.89
C ASP A 14 11.67 2.73 -21.18
N ASN A 15 12.11 4.00 -21.25
CA ASN A 15 13.27 4.51 -20.53
C ASN A 15 13.14 6.03 -20.32
N TYR A 16 14.14 6.63 -19.67
CA TYR A 16 14.21 8.07 -19.40
C TYR A 16 15.38 8.72 -20.13
N ASP A 17 15.67 8.34 -21.38
CA ASP A 17 16.82 8.85 -22.13
C ASP A 17 16.75 10.35 -22.42
N PHE A 18 15.53 10.92 -22.37
CA PHE A 18 15.30 12.36 -22.50
C PHE A 18 15.70 13.15 -21.24
N LEU A 19 15.97 12.48 -20.11
CA LEU A 19 16.50 13.09 -18.89
C LEU A 19 17.99 12.81 -18.78
N ASP A 20 18.75 13.82 -18.39
CA ASP A 20 20.13 13.60 -17.99
C ASP A 20 20.21 12.86 -16.63
N GLU A 21 21.34 12.17 -16.40
CA GLU A 21 21.54 11.40 -15.17
C GLU A 21 21.49 12.27 -13.91
N ARG A 22 21.86 13.55 -14.04
CA ARG A 22 21.77 14.52 -12.96
C ARG A 22 20.33 14.78 -12.56
N THR A 23 19.44 15.08 -13.51
CA THR A 23 18.03 15.33 -13.24
C THR A 23 17.35 14.08 -12.67
N LYS A 24 17.66 12.89 -13.21
CA LYS A 24 17.18 11.62 -12.63
C LYS A 24 17.56 11.50 -11.16
N LYS A 25 18.83 11.77 -10.84
CA LYS A 25 19.34 11.74 -9.47
C LYS A 25 18.67 12.79 -8.59
N ASP A 26 18.51 14.02 -9.06
CA ASP A 26 17.93 15.11 -8.29
C ASP A 26 16.45 14.83 -7.93
N ILE A 27 15.67 14.31 -8.90
CA ILE A 27 14.29 13.87 -8.67
C ILE A 27 14.23 12.77 -7.61
N LEU A 28 15.05 11.72 -7.77
CA LEU A 28 15.05 10.58 -6.85
C LEU A 28 15.54 10.97 -5.46
N THR A 29 16.53 11.85 -5.37
CA THR A 29 17.06 12.35 -4.09
C THR A 29 15.97 13.11 -3.37
N TYR A 30 15.33 14.08 -4.04
CA TYR A 30 14.23 14.83 -3.46
C TYR A 30 13.12 13.90 -2.92
N MET A 31 12.61 12.99 -3.75
CA MET A 31 11.51 12.11 -3.34
C MET A 31 11.87 11.18 -2.18
N ASN A 32 13.09 10.63 -2.16
CA ASN A 32 13.53 9.75 -1.08
C ASN A 32 13.82 10.52 0.20
N ASP A 33 14.36 11.73 0.12
CA ASP A 33 14.58 12.60 1.29
C ASP A 33 13.24 13.03 1.91
N GLN A 34 12.27 13.42 1.08
CA GLN A 34 10.92 13.75 1.55
C GLN A 34 10.23 12.54 2.19
N GLN A 35 10.38 11.34 1.62
CA GLN A 35 9.86 10.11 2.22
C GLN A 35 10.53 9.79 3.55
N ALA A 36 11.85 9.95 3.66
CA ALA A 36 12.57 9.74 4.91
C ALA A 36 12.12 10.72 5.99
N LEU A 37 11.87 11.98 5.62
CA LEU A 37 11.32 12.99 6.51
C LEU A 37 9.90 12.62 6.98
N ALA A 38 9.02 12.22 6.06
CA ALA A 38 7.68 11.73 6.39
C ALA A 38 7.75 10.55 7.36
N ASN A 39 8.58 9.54 7.07
CA ASN A 39 8.76 8.39 7.95
C ASN A 39 9.23 8.81 9.34
N SER A 40 10.12 9.80 9.45
CA SER A 40 10.58 10.33 10.74
C SER A 40 9.46 11.00 11.54
N TYR A 41 8.53 11.71 10.88
CA TYR A 41 7.36 12.29 11.55
C TYR A 41 6.40 11.20 12.02
N TYR A 42 6.16 10.19 11.19
CA TYR A 42 5.32 9.06 11.56
C TYR A 42 5.90 8.25 12.73
N GLU A 43 7.21 8.05 12.75
CA GLU A 43 7.91 7.42 13.89
C GLU A 43 7.74 8.26 15.17
N LYS A 44 7.88 9.58 15.09
CA LYS A 44 7.65 10.48 16.22
C LYS A 44 6.20 10.45 16.70
N HIS A 45 5.23 10.40 15.79
CA HIS A 45 3.81 10.22 16.13
C HIS A 45 3.56 8.94 16.96
N ILE A 46 4.25 7.84 16.64
CA ILE A 46 4.10 6.58 17.39
C ILE A 46 4.83 6.62 18.74
N THR A 47 5.99 7.28 18.80
CA THR A 47 6.94 7.16 19.92
C THR A 47 6.84 8.27 20.97
N TYR A 48 6.37 9.48 20.63
CA TYR A 48 6.32 10.61 21.56
C TYR A 48 5.09 10.62 22.47
N ALA A 49 5.16 11.45 23.52
CA ALA A 49 4.07 11.72 24.45
C ALA A 49 2.83 12.25 23.71
N GLU A 50 1.65 11.95 24.27
CA GLU A 50 0.34 12.11 23.62
C GLU A 50 0.06 13.55 23.14
N GLU A 51 0.57 14.55 23.86
CA GLU A 51 0.37 15.98 23.56
C GLU A 51 0.94 16.42 22.20
N MET A 52 1.95 15.73 21.66
CA MET A 52 2.62 16.11 20.39
C MET A 52 2.27 15.17 19.22
N LYS A 53 1.46 14.13 19.45
CA LYS A 53 1.18 13.11 18.43
C LYS A 53 0.45 13.69 17.24
N ASP A 54 -0.53 14.54 17.48
CA ASP A 54 -1.34 15.15 16.43
C ASP A 54 -0.50 16.10 15.56
N GLU A 55 0.45 16.82 16.17
CA GLU A 55 1.37 17.68 15.42
C GLU A 55 2.26 16.87 14.48
N TYR A 56 2.81 15.75 14.95
CA TYR A 56 3.63 14.87 14.10
C TYR A 56 2.81 14.19 13.00
N LEU A 57 1.55 13.84 13.26
CA LEU A 57 0.67 13.31 12.22
C LEU A 57 0.37 14.38 11.16
N ASN A 58 0.10 15.63 11.58
CA ASN A 58 -0.09 16.75 10.65
C ASN A 58 1.15 17.01 9.79
N LEU A 59 2.36 16.93 10.37
CA LEU A 59 3.61 17.07 9.63
C LEU A 59 3.83 15.92 8.64
N TYR A 60 3.46 14.69 9.02
CA TYR A 60 3.49 13.54 8.13
C TYR A 60 2.54 13.73 6.93
N ASP A 61 1.28 14.09 7.20
CA ASP A 61 0.27 14.30 6.16
C ASP A 61 0.68 15.44 5.21
N HIS A 62 1.19 16.55 5.77
CA HIS A 62 1.73 17.66 4.98
C HIS A 62 2.86 17.20 4.05
N GLN A 63 3.75 16.36 4.55
CA GLN A 63 4.87 15.85 3.75
C GLN A 63 4.40 14.91 2.63
N LEU A 64 3.37 14.10 2.88
CA LEU A 64 2.73 13.27 1.85
C LEU A 64 2.04 14.12 0.78
N ASP A 65 1.37 15.21 1.17
CA ASP A 65 0.73 16.13 0.23
C ASP A 65 1.75 16.77 -0.71
N LEU A 66 2.89 17.21 -0.19
CA LEU A 66 3.99 17.75 -1.00
C LEU A 66 4.51 16.73 -2.01
N MET A 67 4.73 15.49 -1.56
CA MET A 67 5.17 14.40 -2.44
C MET A 67 4.10 14.03 -3.49
N CYS A 68 2.83 14.05 -3.12
CA CYS A 68 1.73 13.82 -4.05
C CYS A 68 1.69 14.91 -5.13
N GLY A 69 1.85 16.16 -4.72
CA GLY A 69 1.98 17.30 -5.64
C GLY A 69 3.16 17.14 -6.60
N ALA A 70 4.34 16.81 -6.07
CA ALA A 70 5.54 16.57 -6.88
C ALA A 70 5.36 15.41 -7.87
N LYS A 71 4.80 14.28 -7.42
CA LYS A 71 4.50 13.12 -8.28
C LYS A 71 3.55 13.51 -9.43
N ASN A 72 2.53 14.32 -9.14
CA ASN A 72 1.57 14.76 -10.15
C ASN A 72 2.20 15.68 -11.20
N VAL A 73 3.05 16.62 -10.78
CA VAL A 73 3.78 17.50 -11.71
C VAL A 73 4.71 16.67 -12.61
N LEU A 74 5.48 15.75 -12.03
CA LEU A 74 6.37 14.88 -12.78
C LEU A 74 5.61 13.98 -13.76
N THR A 75 4.45 13.48 -13.33
CA THR A 75 3.54 12.71 -14.19
C THR A 75 3.10 13.50 -15.43
N LEU A 76 2.77 14.80 -15.29
CA LEU A 76 2.42 15.66 -16.42
C LEU A 76 3.60 15.87 -17.39
N MET A 77 4.83 15.73 -16.90
CA MET A 77 6.05 15.77 -17.72
C MET A 77 6.42 14.42 -18.34
N GLY A 78 5.56 13.40 -18.19
CA GLY A 78 5.83 12.03 -18.65
C GLY A 78 6.79 11.25 -17.74
N ILE A 79 7.07 11.76 -16.53
CA ILE A 79 7.95 11.13 -15.56
C ILE A 79 7.11 10.34 -14.56
N ARG A 80 7.22 9.00 -14.61
CA ARG A 80 6.48 8.11 -13.71
C ARG A 80 7.37 7.72 -12.54
N LEU A 81 6.88 8.02 -11.35
CA LEU A 81 7.49 7.63 -10.09
C LEU A 81 6.62 6.61 -9.38
N GLU A 82 7.22 5.52 -8.93
CA GLU A 82 6.58 4.53 -8.07
C GLU A 82 7.40 4.31 -6.82
N TYR A 83 6.71 4.07 -5.71
CA TYR A 83 7.38 3.65 -4.48
C TYR A 83 7.52 2.13 -4.49
N ASN A 84 8.76 1.66 -4.41
CA ASN A 84 9.06 0.24 -4.39
C ASN A 84 8.78 -0.33 -2.99
N TRP A 85 7.62 -0.98 -2.85
CA TRP A 85 7.20 -1.62 -1.61
C TRP A 85 7.76 -3.03 -1.42
N SER A 86 8.12 -3.71 -2.51
CA SER A 86 8.48 -5.13 -2.52
C SER A 86 9.95 -5.38 -2.18
N THR A 87 10.85 -4.46 -2.49
CA THR A 87 12.29 -4.63 -2.23
C THR A 87 12.78 -3.74 -1.09
N SER A 88 13.74 -4.26 -0.31
CA SER A 88 14.53 -3.45 0.62
C SER A 88 15.83 -3.01 -0.05
N PRO A 89 16.23 -1.73 0.02
CA PRO A 89 15.54 -0.64 0.72
C PRO A 89 14.32 -0.13 -0.05
N LYS A 90 13.23 0.14 0.67
CA LYS A 90 12.01 0.74 0.11
C LYS A 90 12.29 2.18 -0.30
N LYS A 91 12.23 2.45 -1.59
CA LYS A 91 12.60 3.75 -2.17
C LYS A 91 11.74 4.08 -3.36
N TRP A 92 11.64 5.37 -3.66
CA TRP A 92 11.11 5.88 -4.91
C TRP A 92 12.04 5.50 -6.06
N ILE A 93 11.46 5.09 -7.17
CA ILE A 93 12.13 4.77 -8.42
C ILE A 93 11.46 5.49 -9.59
N LEU A 94 12.25 5.78 -10.62
CA LEU A 94 11.75 6.16 -11.93
C LEU A 94 11.22 4.89 -12.60
N ALA A 95 9.90 4.73 -12.58
CA ALA A 95 9.24 3.52 -13.04
C ALA A 95 9.13 3.51 -14.55
N THR A 96 9.47 2.37 -15.15
CA THR A 96 9.37 2.09 -16.58
C THR A 96 8.22 1.09 -16.84
N LYS A 97 7.95 0.80 -18.11
CA LYS A 97 7.04 -0.29 -18.47
C LYS A 97 7.50 -1.65 -17.94
N GLU A 98 8.81 -1.89 -17.91
CA GLU A 98 9.38 -3.13 -17.37
C GLU A 98 9.07 -3.26 -15.87
N ASP A 99 9.22 -2.18 -15.11
CA ASP A 99 8.89 -2.17 -13.69
C ASP A 99 7.40 -2.39 -13.43
N TRP A 100 6.54 -1.81 -14.27
CA TRP A 100 5.09 -2.02 -14.20
C TRP A 100 4.74 -3.48 -14.41
N GLN A 101 5.31 -4.11 -15.45
CA GLN A 101 5.02 -5.49 -15.81
C GLN A 101 5.55 -6.46 -14.76
N LYS A 102 6.76 -6.23 -14.25
CA LYS A 102 7.31 -7.00 -13.14
C LYS A 102 6.41 -6.94 -11.90
N ARG A 103 5.86 -5.77 -11.57
CA ARG A 103 4.95 -5.60 -10.44
C ARG A 103 3.62 -6.33 -10.67
N GLU A 104 3.08 -6.28 -11.88
CA GLU A 104 1.86 -7.01 -12.24
C GLU A 104 2.08 -8.53 -12.07
N ASP A 105 3.20 -9.06 -12.58
CA ASP A 105 3.59 -10.46 -12.41
C ASP A 105 3.73 -10.86 -10.93
N GLU A 106 4.31 -9.99 -10.11
CA GLU A 106 4.45 -10.20 -8.66
C GLU A 106 3.09 -10.23 -7.95
N VAL A 107 2.18 -9.32 -8.30
CA VAL A 107 0.83 -9.26 -7.76
C VAL A 107 0.02 -10.49 -8.16
N GLU A 108 0.10 -10.89 -9.44
CA GLU A 108 -0.62 -12.06 -9.95
C GLU A 108 -0.15 -13.34 -9.24
N LYS A 109 1.16 -13.53 -9.08
CA LYS A 109 1.73 -14.66 -8.33
C LYS A 109 1.23 -14.68 -6.88
N SER A 110 1.24 -13.53 -6.19
CA SER A 110 0.75 -13.44 -4.82
C SER A 110 -0.75 -13.76 -4.71
N CYS A 111 -1.56 -13.30 -5.68
CA CYS A 111 -2.98 -13.64 -5.76
C CYS A 111 -3.18 -15.15 -5.98
N GLN A 112 -2.43 -15.77 -6.89
CA GLN A 112 -2.49 -17.22 -7.14
C GLN A 112 -2.11 -18.03 -5.90
N GLU A 113 -1.09 -17.61 -5.14
CA GLU A 113 -0.69 -18.25 -3.88
C GLU A 113 -1.77 -18.14 -2.80
N ARG A 114 -2.43 -16.97 -2.68
CA ARG A 114 -3.56 -16.80 -1.76
C ARG A 114 -4.75 -17.68 -2.12
N THR A 115 -5.06 -17.82 -3.40
CA THR A 115 -6.12 -18.72 -3.87
C THR A 115 -5.81 -20.18 -3.52
N LYS A 116 -4.56 -20.62 -3.72
CA LYS A 116 -4.11 -21.97 -3.29
C LYS A 116 -4.21 -22.18 -1.78
N MET A 117 -3.91 -21.16 -0.97
CA MET A 117 -4.11 -21.24 0.48
C MET A 117 -5.60 -21.39 0.83
N LEU A 118 -6.49 -20.62 0.22
CA LEU A 118 -7.94 -20.71 0.44
C LEU A 118 -8.49 -22.10 0.08
N GLU A 119 -7.98 -22.73 -0.98
CA GLU A 119 -8.31 -24.12 -1.33
C GLU A 119 -7.87 -25.12 -0.26
N SER A 120 -6.76 -24.90 0.45
CA SER A 120 -6.36 -25.77 1.57
C SER A 120 -7.30 -25.70 2.79
N TYR A 121 -8.05 -24.60 2.92
CA TYR A 121 -9.04 -24.41 4.00
C TYR A 121 -10.44 -24.87 3.61
N SER A 122 -10.69 -25.30 2.36
CA SER A 122 -12.00 -25.80 1.94
C SER A 122 -12.37 -27.16 2.57
N GLY A 123 -11.41 -27.83 3.22
CA GLY A 123 -11.62 -29.04 4.02
C GLY A 123 -11.89 -28.80 5.51
N TRP A 124 -11.85 -27.54 5.98
CA TRP A 124 -12.23 -27.24 7.37
C TRP A 124 -13.74 -27.41 7.56
N PRO A 125 -14.19 -28.00 8.69
CA PRO A 125 -15.60 -28.17 8.95
C PRO A 125 -16.29 -26.80 8.94
N LYS A 126 -17.25 -26.62 8.03
CA LYS A 126 -18.06 -25.40 7.99
C LYS A 126 -18.80 -25.28 9.32
N PRO A 127 -18.86 -24.10 9.95
CA PRO A 127 -19.69 -23.90 11.13
C PRO A 127 -21.13 -24.32 10.78
N ARG A 128 -21.72 -25.16 11.63
CA ARG A 128 -23.07 -25.70 11.43
C ARG A 128 -24.03 -24.54 11.15
N THR A 129 -24.63 -24.52 9.97
CA THR A 129 -25.69 -23.57 9.67
C THR A 129 -26.90 -23.94 10.53
N ASN A 130 -27.54 -22.93 11.14
CA ASN A 130 -28.61 -23.07 12.14
C ASN A 130 -29.89 -23.81 11.66
N THR A 131 -29.90 -24.36 10.45
CA THR A 131 -30.99 -25.21 9.95
C THR A 131 -30.96 -26.65 10.49
N ASP A 132 -29.88 -27.07 11.15
CA ASP A 132 -29.73 -28.41 11.75
C ASP A 132 -30.04 -28.46 13.26
N MET A 133 -30.74 -27.47 13.83
CA MET A 133 -31.35 -27.62 15.16
C MET A 133 -32.67 -28.38 15.05
N GLY A 134 -32.53 -29.67 14.74
CA GLY A 134 -33.53 -30.68 15.04
C GLY A 134 -33.88 -30.60 16.53
N ARG A 135 -35.18 -30.49 16.78
CA ARG A 135 -35.83 -30.47 18.09
C ARG A 135 -35.18 -31.46 19.06
N ASP A 136 -34.56 -30.96 20.11
CA ASP A 136 -34.46 -31.69 21.36
C ASP A 136 -35.10 -30.84 22.47
N LYS A 137 -36.32 -31.23 22.84
CA LYS A 137 -37.03 -30.72 24.01
C LYS A 137 -36.66 -31.63 25.17
N SER A 138 -35.58 -31.32 25.87
CA SER A 138 -35.33 -31.95 27.17
C SER A 138 -34.57 -31.02 28.13
N VAL A 139 -35.36 -30.52 29.09
CA VAL A 139 -35.00 -30.27 30.50
C VAL A 139 -33.92 -29.21 30.80
N PHE A 140 -34.38 -28.01 31.16
CA PHE A 140 -33.68 -27.15 32.11
C PHE A 140 -34.58 -26.96 33.36
N PRO A 141 -34.10 -27.22 34.58
CA PRO A 141 -34.84 -26.87 35.78
C PRO A 141 -34.82 -25.36 35.99
N ARG A 142 -35.99 -24.78 36.26
CA ARG A 142 -36.17 -23.37 36.62
C ARG A 142 -35.49 -23.10 37.97
N VAL A 143 -34.61 -22.11 38.02
CA VAL A 143 -34.23 -21.45 39.27
C VAL A 143 -35.11 -20.21 39.41
N HIS A 144 -35.94 -20.20 40.45
CA HIS A 144 -36.75 -19.06 40.86
C HIS A 144 -35.89 -18.06 41.64
N PHE A 145 -36.00 -16.78 41.29
CA PHE A 145 -35.88 -15.68 42.24
C PHE A 145 -37.30 -15.22 42.59
#